data_AF-A0A963ENG9-F1
#
_entry.id   AF-A0A963ENG9-F1
#
_cell.length_a   1.000
_cell.length_b   1.000
_cell.length_c   1.000
_cell.angle_alpha   90.00
_cell.angle_beta   90.00
_cell.angle_gamma   90.00
#
_symmetry.space_group_name_H-M   'P 1'
#
loop_
_entity.id
_entity.type
_entity.pdbx_description
1 polymer ?
#
loop_
_entity_poly.entity_id
_entity_poly.type
_entity_poly.pdbx_seq_one_letter_code
_entity_poly.pdbx_strand_id
1 'polypeptide(L)'
;MTPDLFSYRPYWAECLGPAPELPMTRAEMDALGWDSCDIIIVTGDAYVDHPSFGMAVIGRLLEAQGFRVGIIAQPDWSDTRAFTALGPPNLFFGVAAGNMDSMINRYTADRKRRNDDAYTPGNAGDQRPDRAVIVYSQRLREAYRDVPLVIGSIEASLRRIAHYDYWSD
;
A
#
# COMPACT_ATOMS: atom_id res chain seq x y z
N MET A 1 -6.60 23.45 -18.76
CA MET A 1 -6.10 22.09 -19.00
C MET A 1 -5.17 21.74 -17.85
N THR A 2 -5.33 20.57 -17.26
CA THR A 2 -4.37 20.05 -16.28
C THR A 2 -3.04 19.80 -17.00
N PRO A 3 -1.89 20.18 -16.42
CA PRO A 3 -0.57 19.88 -17.00
C PRO A 3 -0.40 18.38 -17.25
N ASP A 4 0.40 18.02 -18.25
CA ASP A 4 0.79 16.63 -18.50
C ASP A 4 1.54 16.05 -17.29
N LEU A 5 1.32 14.77 -17.00
CA LEU A 5 1.88 14.13 -15.80
C LEU A 5 3.42 14.15 -15.79
N PHE A 6 4.07 14.07 -16.95
CA PHE A 6 5.52 14.06 -17.08
C PHE A 6 6.10 15.46 -17.36
N SER A 7 5.27 16.51 -17.32
CA SER A 7 5.72 17.89 -17.45
C SER A 7 6.29 18.48 -16.16
N TYR A 8 6.05 17.84 -15.02
CA TYR A 8 6.60 18.26 -13.74
C TYR A 8 8.08 17.92 -13.67
N ARG A 9 8.86 18.82 -13.05
CA ARG A 9 10.26 18.52 -12.74
C ARG A 9 10.29 17.35 -11.75
N PRO A 10 11.05 16.27 -12.01
CA PRO A 10 11.19 15.19 -11.06
C PRO A 10 11.74 15.69 -9.72
N TYR A 11 11.37 14.99 -8.67
CA TYR A 11 11.80 15.27 -7.32
C TYR A 11 13.29 14.93 -7.12
N TRP A 12 13.86 15.33 -5.97
CA TRP A 12 15.32 15.38 -5.81
C TRP A 12 16.00 14.00 -5.90
N ALA A 13 15.31 12.91 -5.55
CA ALA A 13 15.91 11.59 -5.49
C ALA A 13 16.05 10.92 -6.86
N GLU A 14 15.64 11.58 -7.95
CA GLU A 14 15.94 11.15 -9.33
C GLU A 14 17.44 10.88 -9.54
N CYS A 15 18.32 11.64 -8.86
CA CYS A 15 19.77 11.46 -8.96
C CYS A 15 20.28 10.12 -8.41
N LEU A 16 19.49 9.41 -7.60
CA LEU A 16 19.82 8.08 -7.07
C LEU A 16 19.57 6.96 -8.09
N GLY A 17 18.81 7.26 -9.16
CA GLY A 17 18.34 6.26 -10.12
C GLY A 17 17.24 5.34 -9.55
N PRO A 18 16.64 4.48 -10.39
CA PRO A 18 15.62 3.55 -9.96
C PRO A 18 16.21 2.41 -9.13
N ALA A 19 15.52 2.02 -8.06
CA ALA A 19 15.85 0.85 -7.26
C ALA A 19 15.57 -0.44 -8.06
N PRO A 20 16.40 -1.50 -7.94
CA PRO A 20 16.11 -2.80 -8.55
C PRO A 20 14.74 -3.32 -8.13
N GLU A 21 14.42 -3.20 -6.83
CA GLU A 21 13.12 -3.46 -6.23
C GLU A 21 12.84 -2.37 -5.18
N LEU A 22 11.57 -1.99 -5.00
CA LEU A 22 11.19 -1.07 -3.93
C LEU A 22 11.40 -1.74 -2.57
N PRO A 23 12.09 -1.09 -1.61
CA PRO A 23 12.44 -1.71 -0.34
C PRO A 23 11.21 -1.97 0.52
N MET A 24 11.20 -3.14 1.17
CA MET A 24 10.23 -3.54 2.18
C MET A 24 10.82 -3.60 3.60
N THR A 25 12.14 -3.54 3.70
CA THR A 25 12.87 -3.60 4.97
C THR A 25 13.91 -2.49 5.08
N ARG A 26 14.31 -2.20 6.33
CA ARG A 26 15.41 -1.27 6.60
C ARG A 26 16.73 -1.71 5.95
N ALA A 27 17.01 -3.01 5.93
CA ALA A 27 18.22 -3.55 5.32
C ALA A 27 18.28 -3.30 3.80
N GLU A 28 17.15 -3.41 3.10
CA GLU A 28 17.06 -3.07 1.68
C GLU A 28 17.21 -1.57 1.45
N MET A 29 16.65 -0.71 2.32
CA MET A 29 16.91 0.74 2.26
C MET A 29 18.40 1.06 2.43
N ASP A 30 19.07 0.41 3.40
CA ASP A 30 20.49 0.62 3.65
C ASP A 30 21.33 0.15 2.44
N ALA A 31 20.94 -0.94 1.78
CA ALA A 31 21.57 -1.41 0.53
C ALA A 31 21.40 -0.42 -0.64
N LEU A 32 20.29 0.32 -0.67
CA LEU A 32 20.04 1.42 -1.62
C LEU A 32 20.72 2.74 -1.19
N GLY A 33 21.32 2.80 0.00
CA GLY A 33 21.89 4.02 0.58
C GLY A 33 20.83 5.03 1.02
N TRP A 34 19.60 4.59 1.27
CA TRP A 34 18.48 5.44 1.68
C TRP A 34 18.38 5.52 3.20
N ASP A 35 18.36 6.74 3.73
CA ASP A 35 18.13 6.98 5.16
C ASP A 35 16.64 6.91 5.56
N SER A 36 15.76 7.19 4.61
CA SER A 36 14.30 7.34 4.74
C SER A 36 13.62 7.14 3.39
N CYS A 37 12.33 6.79 3.40
CA CYS A 37 11.49 6.86 2.20
C CYS A 37 10.78 8.22 2.16
N ASP A 38 10.52 8.75 0.97
CA ASP A 38 9.68 9.94 0.83
C ASP A 38 8.21 9.56 0.90
N ILE A 39 7.86 8.39 0.34
CA ILE A 39 6.51 7.84 0.33
C ILE A 39 6.60 6.36 0.73
N ILE A 40 5.72 5.92 1.63
CA ILE A 40 5.58 4.50 1.96
C ILE A 40 4.17 4.06 1.60
N ILE A 41 4.07 2.99 0.81
CA ILE A 41 2.80 2.40 0.40
C ILE A 41 2.52 1.15 1.24
N VAL A 42 1.38 1.14 1.92
CA VAL A 42 0.89 -0.01 2.69
C VAL A 42 -0.20 -0.71 1.89
N THR A 43 -0.03 -2.02 1.68
CA THR A 43 -0.91 -2.83 0.84
C THR A 43 -1.34 -4.12 1.52
N GLY A 44 -2.57 -4.55 1.25
CA GLY A 44 -3.11 -5.84 1.73
C GLY A 44 -2.72 -7.05 0.87
N ASP A 45 -2.06 -6.83 -0.27
CA ASP A 45 -1.48 -7.91 -1.09
C ASP A 45 -0.01 -8.13 -0.74
N ALA A 46 0.53 -9.29 -1.12
CA ALA A 46 1.96 -9.47 -1.29
C ALA A 46 2.54 -8.43 -2.25
N TYR A 47 3.78 -8.00 -2.00
CA TYR A 47 4.49 -7.20 -2.97
C TYR A 47 5.04 -8.10 -4.07
N VAL A 48 4.58 -7.83 -5.29
CA VAL A 48 5.12 -8.39 -6.53
C VAL A 48 5.31 -7.21 -7.47
N ASP A 49 6.56 -6.96 -7.87
CA ASP A 49 6.88 -5.85 -8.74
C ASP A 49 6.52 -6.17 -10.20
N HIS A 50 5.21 -6.15 -10.49
CA HIS A 50 4.65 -6.51 -11.77
C HIS A 50 3.48 -5.58 -12.12
N PRO A 51 3.28 -5.19 -13.39
CA PRO A 51 2.21 -4.26 -13.79
C PRO A 51 0.78 -4.74 -13.50
N SER A 52 0.58 -6.02 -13.20
CA SER A 52 -0.70 -6.56 -12.74
C SER A 52 -1.05 -6.18 -11.29
N PHE A 53 -0.10 -5.62 -10.54
CA PHE A 53 -0.29 -5.19 -9.16
C PHE A 53 -0.33 -3.66 -9.11
N GLY A 54 -1.50 -3.11 -8.78
CA GLY A 54 -1.72 -1.65 -8.84
C GLY A 54 -0.75 -0.87 -7.94
N MET A 55 -0.36 -1.43 -6.80
CA MET A 55 0.57 -0.79 -5.87
C MET A 55 2.00 -0.75 -6.40
N ALA A 56 2.42 -1.76 -7.18
CA ALA A 56 3.71 -1.74 -7.88
C ALA A 56 3.70 -0.66 -8.97
N VAL A 57 2.63 -0.57 -9.76
CA VAL A 57 2.49 0.49 -10.78
C VAL A 57 2.55 1.88 -10.17
N ILE A 58 1.83 2.13 -9.08
CA ILE A 58 1.85 3.42 -8.39
C ILE A 58 3.23 3.69 -7.78
N GLY A 59 3.87 2.68 -7.16
CA GLY A 59 5.20 2.83 -6.60
C GLY A 59 6.24 3.20 -7.66
N ARG A 60 6.26 2.48 -8.78
CA ARG A 60 7.16 2.75 -9.92
C ARG A 60 6.86 4.07 -10.61
N LEU A 61 5.60 4.48 -10.70
CA LEU A 61 5.24 5.81 -11.22
C LEU A 61 5.80 6.92 -10.32
N LEU A 62 5.67 6.80 -9.00
CA LEU A 62 6.21 7.77 -8.05
C LEU A 62 7.75 7.77 -8.08
N GLU A 63 8.39 6.61 -8.15
CA GLU A 63 9.84 6.52 -8.32
C GLU A 63 10.32 7.20 -9.61
N ALA A 64 9.61 7.00 -10.73
CA ALA A 64 9.90 7.68 -11.99
C ALA A 64 9.70 9.21 -11.92
N GLN A 65 8.96 9.70 -10.92
CA GLN A 65 8.85 11.13 -10.59
C GLN A 65 9.93 11.59 -9.59
N GLY A 66 10.94 10.77 -9.29
CA GLY A 66 12.09 11.13 -8.46
C GLY A 66 11.89 11.00 -6.95
N PHE A 67 10.93 10.19 -6.51
CA PHE A 67 10.68 9.92 -5.08
C PHE A 67 11.29 8.59 -4.64
N ARG A 68 11.77 8.52 -3.39
CA ARG A 68 12.12 7.23 -2.76
C ARG A 68 10.85 6.58 -2.22
N VAL A 69 10.51 5.42 -2.76
CA VAL A 69 9.25 4.73 -2.43
C VAL A 69 9.54 3.40 -1.74
N GLY A 70 8.93 3.18 -0.57
CA GLY A 70 8.97 1.89 0.13
C GLY A 70 7.60 1.20 0.16
N ILE A 71 7.59 -0.12 0.32
CA ILE A 71 6.36 -0.93 0.39
C ILE A 71 6.26 -1.64 1.75
N ILE A 72 5.12 -1.57 2.41
CA ILE A 72 4.77 -2.44 3.54
C ILE A 72 3.63 -3.35 3.07
N ALA A 73 3.97 -4.60 2.76
CA ALA A 73 3.01 -5.58 2.26
C ALA A 73 2.50 -6.50 3.38
N GLN A 74 1.18 -6.67 3.44
CA GLN A 74 0.48 -7.52 4.41
C GLN A 74 0.97 -7.36 5.86
N PRO A 75 1.07 -6.13 6.40
CA PRO A 75 1.47 -5.95 7.78
C PRO A 75 0.47 -6.63 8.71
N ASP A 76 0.98 -7.28 9.76
CA ASP A 76 0.16 -7.78 10.86
C ASP A 76 -0.60 -6.60 11.49
N TRP A 77 -1.92 -6.58 11.33
CA TRP A 77 -2.77 -5.51 11.81
C TRP A 77 -3.13 -5.64 13.29
N SER A 78 -2.70 -6.70 13.96
CA SER A 78 -2.84 -6.84 15.40
C SER A 78 -1.79 -6.03 16.17
N ASP A 79 -0.64 -5.73 15.56
CA ASP A 79 0.44 -4.95 16.16
C ASP A 79 0.82 -3.74 15.27
N THR A 80 0.80 -2.55 15.88
CA THR A 80 1.17 -1.29 15.20
C THR A 80 2.63 -1.29 14.75
N ARG A 81 3.51 -2.09 15.37
CA ARG A 81 4.93 -2.19 14.98
C ARG A 81 5.14 -2.70 13.55
N ALA A 82 4.19 -3.49 13.02
CA ALA A 82 4.26 -3.95 11.63
C ALA A 82 4.22 -2.78 10.62
N PHE A 83 3.67 -1.64 11.01
CA PHE A 83 3.56 -0.43 10.17
C PHE A 83 4.76 0.51 10.32
N THR A 84 5.72 0.19 11.19
CA THR A 84 6.90 1.02 11.46
C THR A 84 8.19 0.46 10.85
N ALA A 85 8.10 -0.63 10.07
CA ALA A 85 9.27 -1.36 9.55
C ALA A 85 10.27 -0.50 8.76
N LEU A 86 9.78 0.52 8.06
CA LEU A 86 10.58 1.44 7.24
C LEU A 86 10.80 2.82 7.89
N GLY A 87 10.28 3.02 9.12
CA GLY A 87 10.24 4.34 9.75
C GLY A 87 9.15 5.27 9.17
N PRO A 88 9.15 6.56 9.55
CA PRO A 88 8.23 7.55 9.00
C PRO A 88 8.67 8.00 7.59
N PRO A 89 7.73 8.22 6.65
CA PRO A 89 8.02 8.79 5.36
C PRO A 89 8.16 10.33 5.45
N ASN A 90 8.90 10.92 4.53
CA ASN A 90 9.07 12.39 4.50
C ASN A 90 7.82 13.15 4.02
N LEU A 91 6.97 12.51 3.21
CA LEU A 91 5.79 13.15 2.61
C LEU A 91 4.48 12.55 3.13
N PHE A 92 4.21 11.28 2.85
CA PHE A 92 2.94 10.64 3.25
C PHE A 92 3.00 9.10 3.21
N PHE A 93 2.03 8.47 3.85
CA PHE A 93 1.70 7.07 3.61
C PHE A 93 0.57 6.92 2.59
N GLY A 94 0.78 6.07 1.58
CA GLY A 94 -0.27 5.58 0.70
C GLY A 94 -0.91 4.32 1.27
N VAL A 95 -2.24 4.22 1.29
CA VAL A 95 -2.95 3.03 1.84
C VAL A 95 -3.85 2.41 0.79
N ALA A 96 -3.76 1.09 0.62
CA ALA A 96 -4.61 0.30 -0.23
C ALA A 96 -4.94 -1.07 0.36
N ALA A 97 -6.13 -1.59 0.06
CA ALA A 97 -6.50 -2.98 0.37
C ALA A 97 -5.76 -4.01 -0.50
N GLY A 98 -5.11 -3.58 -1.58
CA GLY A 98 -4.57 -4.43 -2.65
C GLY A 98 -5.38 -4.32 -3.95
N ASN A 99 -5.24 -5.33 -4.80
CA ASN A 99 -5.86 -5.49 -6.10
C ASN A 99 -7.35 -5.86 -6.01
N MET A 100 -7.79 -6.39 -4.88
CA MET A 100 -9.19 -6.71 -4.59
C MET A 100 -9.67 -6.05 -3.30
N ASP A 101 -10.99 -5.85 -3.19
CA ASP A 101 -11.62 -5.49 -1.91
C ASP A 101 -11.42 -6.63 -0.90
N SER A 102 -11.05 -6.27 0.33
CA SER A 102 -10.69 -7.22 1.39
C SER A 102 -11.85 -8.12 1.80
N MET A 103 -13.08 -7.61 1.79
CA MET A 103 -14.27 -8.40 2.06
C MET A 103 -14.53 -9.38 0.91
N ILE A 104 -14.44 -8.89 -0.33
CA ILE A 104 -14.61 -9.75 -1.51
C ILE A 104 -13.54 -10.83 -1.54
N ASN A 105 -12.30 -10.55 -1.12
CA ASN A 105 -11.24 -11.56 -1.10
C ASN A 105 -11.56 -12.67 -0.07
N ARG A 106 -11.94 -12.26 1.14
CA ARG A 106 -12.17 -13.17 2.27
C ARG A 106 -13.49 -13.93 2.22
N TYR A 107 -14.51 -13.41 1.55
CA TYR A 107 -15.85 -13.98 1.56
C TYR A 107 -16.40 -14.24 0.14
N THR A 108 -17.16 -15.32 -0.01
CA THR A 108 -17.99 -15.57 -1.19
C THR A 108 -19.19 -14.62 -1.21
N ALA A 109 -19.90 -14.56 -2.34
CA ALA A 109 -21.16 -13.80 -2.43
C ALA A 109 -22.20 -14.25 -1.38
N ASP A 110 -22.21 -15.53 -1.02
CA ASP A 110 -23.05 -16.11 0.04
C ASP A 110 -22.47 -15.90 1.46
N ARG A 111 -21.49 -15.00 1.63
CA ARG A 111 -20.78 -14.70 2.88
C ARG A 111 -20.06 -15.88 3.52
N LYS A 112 -19.73 -16.92 2.75
CA LYS A 112 -18.88 -18.01 3.24
C LYS A 112 -17.42 -17.58 3.20
N ARG A 113 -16.67 -17.83 4.27
CA ARG A 113 -15.24 -17.54 4.32
C ARG A 113 -14.49 -18.40 3.31
N ARG A 114 -13.58 -17.78 2.54
CA ARG A 114 -12.60 -18.49 1.72
C ARG A 114 -11.42 -18.94 2.58
N ASN A 115 -10.81 -20.05 2.19
CA ASN A 115 -9.64 -20.59 2.88
C ASN A 115 -8.33 -20.10 2.25
N ASP A 116 -8.41 -19.52 1.06
CA ASP A 116 -7.31 -19.09 0.22
C ASP A 116 -7.42 -17.62 -0.18
N ASP A 117 -6.28 -16.97 -0.38
CA ASP A 117 -6.15 -15.61 -0.90
C ASP A 117 -5.11 -15.62 -2.02
N ALA A 118 -5.55 -15.40 -3.26
CA ALA A 118 -4.69 -15.48 -4.46
C ALA A 118 -3.57 -14.43 -4.50
N TYR A 119 -3.63 -13.39 -3.66
CA TYR A 119 -2.63 -12.33 -3.59
C TYR A 119 -1.76 -12.43 -2.33
N THR A 120 -1.82 -13.54 -1.62
CA THR A 120 -1.01 -13.84 -0.44
C THR A 120 0.04 -14.89 -0.75
N PRO A 121 1.26 -14.82 -0.20
CA PRO A 121 2.27 -15.86 -0.40
C PRO A 121 1.74 -17.24 0.03
N GLY A 122 1.88 -18.23 -0.85
CA GLY A 122 1.37 -19.59 -0.60
C GLY A 122 -0.16 -19.71 -0.59
N ASN A 123 -0.88 -18.71 -1.08
CA ASN A 123 -2.35 -18.62 -1.05
C ASN A 123 -2.93 -18.69 0.37
N ALA A 124 -2.17 -18.29 1.39
CA ALA A 124 -2.66 -18.34 2.76
C ALA A 124 -3.89 -17.44 2.94
N GLY A 125 -4.97 -17.98 3.49
CA GLY A 125 -6.11 -17.17 3.92
C GLY A 125 -5.74 -16.29 5.11
N ASP A 126 -6.56 -15.26 5.35
CA ASP A 126 -6.50 -14.44 6.56
C ASP A 126 -5.19 -13.69 6.83
N GLN A 127 -4.50 -13.28 5.77
CA GLN A 127 -3.29 -12.43 5.87
C GLN A 127 -3.58 -10.93 5.73
N ARG A 128 -4.85 -10.53 5.61
CA ARG A 128 -5.30 -9.14 5.65
C ARG A 128 -6.60 -9.02 6.47
N PRO A 129 -6.87 -7.88 7.11
CA PRO A 129 -8.11 -7.68 7.83
C PRO A 129 -9.28 -7.37 6.89
N ASP A 130 -10.48 -7.59 7.40
CA ASP A 130 -11.70 -7.03 6.81
C ASP A 130 -11.62 -5.51 6.81
N ARG A 131 -12.04 -4.88 5.70
CA ARG A 131 -11.97 -3.43 5.49
C ARG A 131 -10.54 -2.90 5.69
N ALA A 132 -9.61 -3.57 5.01
CA ALA A 132 -8.18 -3.33 5.15
C ALA A 132 -7.77 -1.86 5.06
N VAL A 133 -8.37 -1.07 4.15
CA VAL A 133 -8.06 0.38 4.05
C VAL A 133 -8.35 1.11 5.36
N ILE A 134 -9.45 0.81 6.03
CA ILE A 134 -9.83 1.45 7.30
C ILE A 134 -8.87 1.02 8.41
N VAL A 135 -8.65 -0.29 8.55
CA VAL A 135 -7.79 -0.86 9.60
C VAL A 135 -6.36 -0.37 9.46
N TYR A 136 -5.78 -0.41 8.27
CA TYR A 136 -4.42 0.06 8.02
C TYR A 136 -4.29 1.58 8.25
N SER A 137 -5.29 2.36 7.85
CA SER A 137 -5.30 3.80 8.10
C SER A 137 -5.32 4.11 9.61
N GLN A 138 -6.07 3.36 10.40
CA GLN A 138 -6.10 3.49 11.86
C GLN A 138 -4.74 3.15 12.47
N ARG A 139 -4.12 2.04 12.08
CA ARG A 139 -2.79 1.65 12.57
C ARG A 139 -1.71 2.67 12.23
N LEU A 140 -1.75 3.25 11.04
CA LEU A 140 -0.83 4.32 10.67
C LEU A 140 -1.07 5.59 11.49
N ARG A 141 -2.31 5.92 11.84
CA ARG A 141 -2.60 7.05 12.76
C ARG A 141 -2.18 6.78 14.20
N GLU A 142 -2.19 5.53 14.64
CA GLU A 142 -1.64 5.12 15.93
C GLU A 142 -0.10 5.25 15.94
N ALA A 143 0.57 4.80 14.89
CA ALA A 143 2.03 4.87 14.76
C ALA A 143 2.55 6.30 14.53
N TYR A 144 1.92 7.04 13.61
CA TYR A 144 2.41 8.30 13.06
C TYR A 144 1.26 9.29 12.86
N ARG A 145 0.76 9.83 13.99
CA ARG A 145 -0.40 10.72 14.02
C ARG A 145 -0.31 11.89 13.05
N ASP A 146 0.86 12.48 12.87
CA ASP A 146 1.04 13.74 12.13
C ASP A 146 1.42 13.55 10.66
N VAL A 147 1.69 12.31 10.23
CA VAL A 147 2.04 12.02 8.83
C VAL A 147 0.78 11.99 7.96
N PRO A 148 0.72 12.70 6.81
CA PRO A 148 -0.42 12.64 5.91
C PRO A 148 -0.72 11.21 5.42
N LEU A 149 -2.00 10.91 5.22
CA LEU A 149 -2.48 9.64 4.65
C LEU A 149 -3.20 9.91 3.33
N VAL A 150 -2.80 9.19 2.28
CA VAL A 150 -3.47 9.17 0.98
C VAL A 150 -4.06 7.79 0.77
N ILE A 151 -5.39 7.71 0.73
CA ILE A 151 -6.10 6.44 0.55
C ILE A 151 -6.49 6.24 -0.91
N GLY A 152 -6.32 5.01 -1.41
CA GLY A 152 -6.68 4.62 -2.77
C GLY A 152 -7.07 3.14 -2.86
N SER A 153 -7.06 2.62 -4.10
CA SER A 153 -7.50 1.27 -4.49
C SER A 153 -9.01 1.10 -4.70
N ILE A 154 -9.39 -0.08 -5.22
CA ILE A 154 -10.78 -0.46 -5.50
C ILE A 154 -11.63 -0.36 -4.24
N GLU A 155 -11.14 -0.87 -3.10
CA GLU A 155 -11.88 -0.82 -1.83
C GLU A 155 -12.21 0.61 -1.40
N ALA A 156 -11.24 1.53 -1.44
CA ALA A 156 -11.48 2.92 -1.08
C ALA A 156 -12.43 3.60 -2.08
N SER A 157 -12.30 3.28 -3.37
CA SER A 157 -13.09 3.90 -4.43
C SER A 157 -14.55 3.48 -4.39
N LEU A 158 -14.81 2.18 -4.20
CA LEU A 158 -16.17 1.65 -4.11
C LEU A 158 -16.93 2.22 -2.90
N ARG A 159 -16.24 2.39 -1.77
CA ARG A 159 -16.82 2.96 -0.55
C ARG A 159 -17.14 4.46 -0.65
N ARG A 160 -16.59 5.18 -1.63
CA ARG A 160 -16.93 6.59 -1.87
C ARG A 160 -18.29 6.75 -2.56
N ILE A 161 -18.70 5.77 -3.37
CA ILE A 161 -19.89 5.86 -4.24
C ILE A 161 -21.04 4.99 -3.72
N ALA A 162 -20.75 3.93 -2.98
CA ALA A 162 -21.77 3.02 -2.49
C ALA A 162 -22.63 3.66 -1.37
N HIS A 163 -23.91 3.92 -1.69
CA HIS A 163 -24.94 4.23 -0.70
C HIS A 163 -25.43 3.00 0.09
N TYR A 164 -25.02 1.80 -0.32
CA TYR A 164 -25.41 0.53 0.28
C TYR A 164 -24.16 -0.35 0.43
N ASP A 165 -23.90 -0.80 1.66
CA ASP A 165 -22.80 -1.71 1.96
C ASP A 165 -23.35 -3.11 2.20
N TYR A 166 -23.37 -3.93 1.15
CA TYR A 166 -23.87 -5.31 1.19
C TYR A 166 -23.26 -6.16 2.31
N TRP A 167 -22.08 -5.79 2.82
CA TRP A 167 -21.41 -6.52 3.89
C TRP A 167 -21.84 -6.12 5.30
N SER A 168 -22.51 -4.98 5.47
CA SER A 168 -22.93 -4.45 6.78
C SER A 168 -24.38 -4.77 7.14
N ASP A 169 -25.22 -5.08 6.15
CA ASP A 169 -26.62 -5.49 6.33
C ASP A 169 -26.76 -7.02 6.42
#